data_AF-A0A820QR78-F1
#
_entry.id   AF-A0A820QR78-F1
#
_cell.length_a   1.000
_cell.length_b   1.000
_cell.length_c   1.000
_cell.angle_alpha   90.00
_cell.angle_beta   90.00
_cell.angle_gamma   90.00
#
_symmetry.space_group_name_H-M   'P 1'
#
loop_
_entity.id
_entity.type
_entity.pdbx_description
1 polymer ?
#
loop_
_entity_poly.entity_id
_entity_poly.type
_entity_poly.pdbx_seq_one_letter_code
_entity_poly.pdbx_strand_id
1 'polypeptide(L)'
;MQNDMSNAVFRSGTYATYYHQYNLEHGPYDVKLGFYPQADYRVHGGGVDDIGAYVITGVYSPSTLRMGLEKHYQLGTGNSSENLGHKVTIQVEWDAYNQQFI
;
A
#
# COMPACT_ATOMS: atom_id res chain seq x y z
N MET A 1 10.69 -27.41 5.55
CA MET A 1 9.30 -26.99 5.26
C MET A 1 9.30 -25.48 5.18
N GLN A 2 9.24 -24.90 3.98
CA GLN A 2 9.01 -23.46 3.82
C GLN A 2 7.57 -23.20 4.30
N ASN A 3 7.45 -22.41 5.36
CA ASN A 3 6.19 -22.15 6.05
C ASN A 3 5.18 -21.53 5.08
N ASP A 4 3.97 -22.10 5.07
CA ASP A 4 2.77 -21.65 4.34
C ASP A 4 2.20 -20.31 4.89
N MET A 5 3.04 -19.50 5.54
CA MET A 5 2.67 -18.18 6.07
C MET A 5 2.48 -17.15 4.96
N SER A 6 3.12 -17.31 3.80
CA SER A 6 2.97 -16.35 2.69
C SER A 6 1.54 -16.33 2.15
N ASN A 7 0.83 -17.46 2.08
CA ASN A 7 -0.56 -17.48 1.63
C ASN A 7 -1.53 -16.88 2.67
N ALA A 8 -1.21 -16.99 3.97
CA ALA A 8 -2.07 -16.48 5.03
C ALA A 8 -2.00 -14.95 5.18
N VAL A 9 -0.80 -14.38 4.99
CA VAL A 9 -0.53 -12.94 5.22
C VAL A 9 -0.93 -12.06 4.02
N PHE A 10 -0.84 -12.57 2.78
CA PHE A 10 -0.97 -11.75 1.57
C PHE A 10 -2.23 -12.05 0.78
N ARG A 11 -3.36 -11.45 1.18
CA ARG A 11 -4.66 -11.66 0.53
C ARG A 11 -5.04 -10.49 -0.36
N SER A 12 -4.89 -10.62 -1.68
CA SER A 12 -5.40 -9.61 -2.61
C SER A 12 -6.83 -9.18 -2.29
N GLY A 13 -7.09 -7.87 -2.24
CA GLY A 13 -8.37 -7.36 -1.78
C GLY A 13 -8.40 -5.85 -1.65
N THR A 14 -9.51 -5.36 -1.09
CA THR A 14 -9.67 -3.96 -0.67
C THR A 14 -9.31 -3.86 0.80
N TYR A 15 -8.52 -2.85 1.14
CA TYR A 15 -8.08 -2.54 2.48
C TYR A 15 -8.46 -1.11 2.84
N ALA A 16 -8.69 -0.85 4.11
CA ALA A 16 -8.81 0.52 4.62
C ALA A 16 -7.39 1.05 4.90
N THR A 17 -7.09 2.25 4.41
CA THR A 17 -5.84 2.96 4.70
C THR A 17 -6.10 4.23 5.50
N TYR A 18 -5.21 4.49 6.46
CA TYR A 18 -5.12 5.70 7.25
C TYR A 18 -3.70 6.24 7.14
N TYR A 19 -3.53 7.55 7.04
CA TYR A 19 -2.21 8.17 7.08
C TYR A 19 -2.30 9.59 7.64
N HIS A 20 -1.19 10.06 8.21
CA HIS A 20 -1.08 11.41 8.74
C HIS A 20 -0.13 12.24 7.88
N GLN A 21 -0.63 13.32 7.29
CA GLN A 21 0.13 14.22 6.43
C GLN A 21 -0.25 15.67 6.73
N TYR A 22 0.73 16.58 6.73
CA TYR A 22 0.51 18.02 6.99
C TYR A 22 -0.29 18.34 8.27
N ASN A 23 -0.09 17.56 9.35
CA ASN A 23 -0.82 17.67 10.61
C ASN A 23 -2.32 17.34 10.50
N LEU A 24 -2.71 16.57 9.49
CA LEU A 24 -4.07 16.10 9.27
C LEU A 24 -4.08 14.58 9.19
N GLU A 25 -5.08 13.99 9.83
CA GLU A 25 -5.42 12.57 9.68
C GLU A 25 -6.26 12.40 8.42
N HIS A 26 -5.86 11.45 7.59
CA HIS A 26 -6.53 11.11 6.35
C HIS A 26 -7.10 9.70 6.43
N GLY A 27 -8.34 9.53 5.98
CA GLY A 27 -9.01 8.23 5.86
C GLY A 27 -10.17 7.97 6.86
N PRO A 28 -10.77 6.77 6.81
CA PRO A 28 -10.36 5.64 5.97
C PRO A 28 -10.63 5.88 4.48
N TYR A 29 -9.67 5.47 3.65
CA TYR A 29 -9.86 5.34 2.21
C TYR A 29 -9.72 3.89 1.76
N ASP A 30 -10.45 3.52 0.71
CA ASP A 30 -10.32 2.20 0.10
C ASP A 30 -9.07 2.16 -0.79
N VAL A 31 -8.19 1.19 -0.51
CA VAL A 31 -7.06 0.84 -1.38
C VAL A 31 -7.19 -0.60 -1.83
N LYS A 32 -7.09 -0.83 -3.13
CA LYS A 32 -7.07 -2.18 -3.70
C LYS A 32 -5.63 -2.61 -3.87
N LEU A 33 -5.25 -3.73 -3.28
CA LEU A 33 -3.92 -4.34 -3.43
C LEU A 33 -4.06 -5.76 -3.96
N GLY A 34 -3.24 -6.06 -4.97
CA GLY A 34 -2.99 -7.40 -5.49
C GLY A 34 -1.60 -7.85 -5.09
N PHE A 35 -1.52 -9.03 -4.49
CA PHE A 35 -0.28 -9.68 -4.09
C PHE A 35 0.03 -10.82 -5.05
N TYR A 36 1.24 -10.81 -5.61
CA TYR A 36 1.66 -11.75 -6.64
C TYR A 36 2.91 -12.50 -6.17
N PRO A 37 2.77 -13.48 -5.25
CA PRO A 37 3.91 -14.21 -4.68
C PRO A 37 4.70 -15.00 -5.74
N GLN A 38 4.04 -15.44 -6.82
CA GLN A 38 4.70 -16.14 -7.94
C GLN A 38 5.46 -15.21 -8.90
N ALA A 39 5.28 -13.89 -8.78
CA ALA A 39 5.95 -12.89 -9.60
C ALA A 39 6.90 -12.05 -8.73
N ASP A 40 7.88 -12.71 -8.10
CA ASP A 40 8.88 -12.09 -7.23
C ASP A 40 8.29 -11.26 -6.09
N TYR A 41 7.17 -11.72 -5.50
CA TYR A 41 6.48 -11.04 -4.40
C TYR A 41 6.09 -9.58 -4.71
N ARG A 42 5.73 -9.31 -5.96
CA ARG A 42 5.24 -8.00 -6.39
C ARG A 42 3.90 -7.66 -5.78
N VAL A 43 3.73 -6.37 -5.53
CA VAL A 43 2.48 -5.76 -5.08
C VAL A 43 2.07 -4.73 -6.12
N HIS A 44 0.81 -4.79 -6.56
CA HIS A 44 0.22 -3.80 -7.44
C HIS A 44 -1.15 -3.38 -6.92
N GLY A 45 -1.48 -2.11 -7.08
CA GLY A 45 -2.74 -1.62 -6.56
C GLY A 45 -3.00 -0.18 -6.90
N GLY A 46 -3.93 0.40 -6.16
CA GLY A 46 -4.30 1.80 -6.30
C GLY A 46 -5.59 2.10 -5.57
N GLY A 47 -5.93 3.38 -5.57
CA GLY A 47 -7.10 3.90 -4.89
C GLY A 47 -7.30 5.37 -5.21
N VAL A 48 -8.23 5.97 -4.48
CA VAL A 48 -8.51 7.40 -4.52
C VAL A 48 -8.64 7.88 -3.08
N ASP A 49 -7.99 8.99 -2.77
CA ASP A 49 -8.15 9.73 -1.52
C ASP A 49 -8.51 11.20 -1.81
N ASP A 50 -8.46 12.05 -0.79
CA ASP A 50 -8.69 13.48 -0.89
C ASP A 50 -7.62 14.24 -1.68
N ILE A 51 -6.41 13.69 -1.79
CA ILE A 51 -5.35 14.23 -2.64
C ILE A 51 -5.64 13.89 -4.11
N GLY A 52 -5.95 12.63 -4.42
CA GLY A 52 -6.36 12.23 -5.75
C GLY A 52 -6.31 10.73 -6.03
N ALA A 53 -6.43 10.37 -7.31
CA ALA A 53 -6.28 9.00 -7.75
C ALA A 53 -4.81 8.62 -7.82
N TYR A 54 -4.48 7.39 -7.45
CA TYR A 54 -3.11 6.91 -7.43
C TYR A 54 -2.99 5.44 -7.80
N VAL A 55 -1.78 5.08 -8.22
CA VAL A 55 -1.35 3.68 -8.38
C VAL A 55 -0.30 3.34 -7.32
N ILE A 56 -0.30 2.08 -6.89
CA ILE A 56 0.70 1.53 -5.98
C ILE A 56 1.45 0.41 -6.70
N THR A 57 2.77 0.44 -6.57
CA THR A 57 3.65 -0.66 -6.96
C THR A 57 4.62 -0.96 -5.83
N GLY A 58 5.07 -2.19 -5.69
CA GLY A 58 6.01 -2.51 -4.63
C GLY A 58 6.48 -3.94 -4.65
N VAL A 59 7.33 -4.25 -3.66
CA VAL A 59 7.90 -5.57 -3.45
C VAL A 59 7.80 -5.89 -1.97
N TYR A 60 7.34 -7.10 -1.69
CA TYR A 60 7.38 -7.68 -0.37
C TYR A 60 8.59 -8.62 -0.22
N SER A 61 9.22 -8.59 0.94
CA SER A 61 10.32 -9.48 1.28
C SER A 61 9.89 -10.49 2.35
N PRO A 62 9.69 -11.78 2.00
CA PRO A 62 9.33 -12.82 2.98
C PRO A 62 10.43 -13.09 4.01
N SER A 63 11.68 -12.72 3.71
CA SER A 63 12.80 -12.89 4.64
C SER A 63 12.84 -11.83 5.74
N THR A 64 12.33 -10.63 5.46
CA THR A 64 12.34 -9.50 6.41
C THR A 64 10.97 -9.12 6.92
N LEU A 65 9.91 -9.73 6.38
CA LEU A 65 8.50 -9.40 6.66
C LEU A 65 8.16 -7.91 6.43
N ARG A 66 8.90 -7.26 5.52
CA ARG A 66 8.73 -5.85 5.16
C ARG A 66 8.25 -5.71 3.74
N MET A 67 7.49 -4.65 3.49
CA MET A 67 7.00 -4.29 2.18
C MET A 67 7.40 -2.85 1.86
N GLY A 68 8.06 -2.67 0.72
CA GLY A 68 8.32 -1.35 0.15
C GLY A 68 7.31 -1.06 -0.93
N LEU A 69 6.60 0.06 -0.81
CA LEU A 69 5.57 0.53 -1.73
C LEU A 69 5.95 1.91 -2.26
N GLU A 70 5.69 2.12 -3.55
CA GLU A 70 5.70 3.43 -4.20
C GLU A 70 4.26 3.76 -4.61
N LYS A 71 3.71 4.82 -4.01
CA LYS A 71 2.44 5.42 -4.36
C LYS A 71 2.69 6.58 -5.32
N HIS A 72 2.05 6.57 -6.47
CA HIS A 72 2.18 7.63 -7.47
C HIS A 72 0.82 8.22 -7.79
N TYR A 73 0.64 9.51 -7.47
CA TYR A 73 -0.58 10.23 -7.78
C TYR A 73 -0.66 10.56 -9.27
N GLN A 74 -1.87 10.44 -9.82
CA GLN A 74 -2.17 10.80 -11.19
C GLN A 74 -2.47 12.30 -11.26
N LEU A 75 -1.65 13.05 -11.98
CA LEU A 75 -1.82 14.49 -12.18
C LEU A 75 -3.20 14.79 -12.79
N GLY A 76 -3.86 15.84 -12.30
CA GLY A 76 -5.18 16.26 -12.78
C GLY A 76 -6.35 15.55 -12.11
N THR A 77 -6.10 14.83 -10.99
CA THR A 77 -7.15 14.21 -10.17
C THR A 77 -7.15 14.82 -8.76
N GLY A 78 -8.31 14.84 -8.10
CA GLY A 78 -8.44 15.32 -6.72
C GLY A 78 -8.05 16.78 -6.52
N ASN A 79 -7.35 17.06 -5.42
CA ASN A 79 -6.97 18.42 -5.04
C ASN A 79 -5.73 18.89 -5.81
N SER A 80 -5.91 19.80 -6.76
CA SER A 80 -4.82 20.33 -7.58
C SER A 80 -3.74 21.11 -6.82
N SER A 81 -4.01 21.60 -5.60
CA SER A 81 -2.98 22.27 -4.79
C SER A 81 -2.02 21.30 -4.11
N GLU A 82 -2.40 20.03 -3.97
CA GLU A 82 -1.63 19.00 -3.27
C GLU A 82 -1.17 17.89 -4.22
N ASN A 83 -2.02 17.50 -5.17
CA ASN A 83 -1.70 16.53 -6.20
C ASN A 83 -0.90 17.16 -7.34
N LEU A 84 0.41 17.21 -7.13
CA LEU A 84 1.40 17.62 -8.12
C LEU A 84 1.92 16.43 -8.96
N GLY A 85 1.20 15.30 -8.99
CA GLY A 85 1.67 14.07 -9.66
C GLY A 85 2.91 13.45 -9.00
N HIS A 86 3.07 13.65 -7.69
CA HIS A 86 4.27 13.26 -6.97
C HIS A 86 4.22 11.78 -6.54
N LYS A 87 5.40 11.28 -6.16
CA LYS A 87 5.60 9.93 -5.64
C LYS A 87 5.83 9.96 -4.14
N VAL A 88 5.27 8.98 -3.44
CA VAL A 88 5.45 8.77 -2.01
C VAL A 88 5.96 7.33 -1.81
N THR A 89 7.09 7.21 -1.11
CA THR A 89 7.61 5.92 -0.69
C THR A 89 7.03 5.57 0.67
N ILE A 90 6.44 4.38 0.79
CA ILE A 90 5.85 3.86 2.01
C ILE A 90 6.57 2.56 2.32
N GLN A 91 6.99 2.40 3.58
CA GLN A 91 7.49 1.13 4.07
C GLN A 91 6.58 0.67 5.18
N VAL A 92 6.04 -0.54 5.05
CA VAL A 92 5.23 -1.16 6.09
C VAL A 92 5.85 -2.47 6.53
N GLU A 93 5.57 -2.87 7.77
CA GLU A 93 5.98 -4.15 8.34
C GLU A 93 4.78 -4.95 8.83
N TRP A 94 4.91 -6.28 8.79
CA TRP A 94 3.86 -7.16 9.28
C TRP A 94 3.88 -7.23 10.82
N ASP A 95 2.80 -6.78 11.44
CA ASP A 95 2.52 -7.00 12.85
C ASP A 95 1.81 -8.34 13.04
N ALA A 96 2.56 -9.34 13.51
CA ALA A 96 2.03 -10.68 13.73
C ALA A 96 1.03 -10.78 14.88
N TYR A 97 1.07 -9.85 15.85
CA TYR A 97 0.16 -9.85 17.00
C TYR A 97 -1.22 -9.35 16.59
N ASN A 98 -1.25 -8.23 15.85
CA ASN A 98 -2.50 -7.64 15.38
C ASN A 98 -2.97 -8.15 14.01
N GLN A 99 -2.15 -8.97 13.34
CA GLN A 99 -2.41 -9.52 12.00
C GLN A 99 -2.70 -8.44 10.95
N GLN A 100 -1.89 -7.38 10.94
CA GLN A 100 -2.03 -6.25 10.02
C GLN A 100 -0.66 -5.69 9.59
N PHE A 101 -0.64 -4.89 8.54
CA PHE A 101 0.52 -4.07 8.18
C PHE A 101 0.48 -2.74 8.93
N ILE A 102 1.62 -2.32 9.48
CA ILE A 102 1.82 -1.04 10.15
C ILE A 102 2.96 -0.25 9.53
#